data_AF-A0A842YLD9-F1
#
_entry.id   AF-A0A842YLD9-F1
#
_cell.length_a   1.000
_cell.length_b   1.000
_cell.length_c   1.000
_cell.angle_alpha   90.00
_cell.angle_beta   90.00
_cell.angle_gamma   90.00
#
_symmetry.space_group_name_H-M   'P 1'
#
loop_
_entity.id
_entity.type
_entity.pdbx_description
1 polymer ?
#
loop_
_entity_poly.entity_id
_entity_poly.type
_entity_poly.pdbx_seq_one_letter_code
_entity_poly.pdbx_strand_id
1 'polypeptide(L)'
;MKRRALISILGVMAVALISGGLLWRLMIQGNSLGQMGLIGVFIAALLSHLTVVARDMFMPLFLPLATVYHPVVLGAAAGTGAAIGEVTTYFLGWGVAESMT
;
A
#
# COMPACT_ATOMS: atom_id res chain seq x y z
N MET A 1 -25.31 14.93 3.17
CA MET A 1 -24.29 15.16 2.11
C MET A 1 -22.96 15.60 2.70
N LYS A 2 -22.80 16.83 3.23
CA LYS A 2 -21.51 17.34 3.76
C LYS A 2 -20.79 16.42 4.76
N ARG A 3 -21.49 15.81 5.72
CA ARG A 3 -20.88 14.95 6.75
C ARG A 3 -20.32 13.63 6.19
N ARG A 4 -20.97 13.04 5.17
CA ARG A 4 -20.48 11.80 4.52
C ARG A 4 -19.23 12.11 3.69
N ALA A 5 -19.24 13.19 2.91
CA ALA A 5 -18.08 13.65 2.17
C ALA A 5 -16.88 13.94 3.08
N LEU A 6 -17.11 14.56 4.23
CA LEU A 6 -16.05 14.85 5.19
C LEU A 6 -15.41 13.56 5.75
N ILE A 7 -16.22 12.55 6.05
CA ILE A 7 -15.74 11.24 6.53
C ILE A 7 -14.93 10.53 5.44
N SER A 8 -15.42 10.51 4.20
CA SER A 8 -14.71 9.88 3.08
C SER A 8 -13.35 10.54 2.82
N ILE A 9 -13.30 11.88 2.80
CA ILE A 9 -12.05 12.64 2.61
C ILE A 9 -11.07 12.40 3.76
N LEU A 10 -11.55 12.40 5.01
CA LEU A 10 -10.72 12.08 6.18
C LEU A 10 -10.17 10.66 6.10
N GLY A 11 -10.98 9.70 5.63
CA GLY A 11 -10.55 8.31 5.41
C GLY A 11 -9.42 8.21 4.39
N VAL A 12 -9.55 8.88 3.24
CA VAL A 12 -8.51 8.93 2.21
C VAL A 12 -7.23 9.59 2.75
N MET A 13 -7.33 10.70 3.47
CA MET A 13 -6.16 11.34 4.10
C MET A 13 -5.48 10.42 5.11
N ALA A 14 -6.25 9.72 5.95
CA ALA A 14 -5.68 8.80 6.94
C ALA A 14 -4.90 7.67 6.25
N VAL A 15 -5.46 7.07 5.20
CA VAL A 15 -4.80 6.04 4.39
C VAL A 15 -3.51 6.56 3.75
N ALA A 16 -3.56 7.78 3.19
CA ALA A 16 -2.39 8.43 2.59
C ALA A 16 -1.26 8.66 3.60
N LEU A 17 -1.59 9.15 4.80
CA LEU A 17 -0.61 9.40 5.86
C LEU A 17 0.00 8.10 6.40
N ILE A 18 -0.83 7.08 6.65
CA ILE A 18 -0.36 5.78 7.17
C ILE A 18 0.60 5.14 6.18
N SER A 19 0.23 5.08 4.91
CA SER A 19 1.02 4.40 3.90
C SER A 19 2.26 5.20 3.51
N GLY A 20 2.18 6.54 3.47
CA GLY A 20 3.34 7.41 3.29
C GLY A 20 4.33 7.32 4.44
N GLY A 21 3.85 7.26 5.68
CA GLY A 21 4.69 7.01 6.85
C GLY A 21 5.35 5.63 6.82
N LEU A 22 4.61 4.62 6.35
CA LEU A 22 5.14 3.27 6.16
C LEU A 22 6.22 3.25 5.07
N LEU A 23 6.01 3.89 3.92
CA LEU A 23 7.02 4.06 2.86
C LEU A 23 8.31 4.64 3.43
N TRP A 24 8.20 5.78 4.11
CA TRP A 24 9.33 6.50 4.68
C TRP A 24 10.14 5.60 5.62
N ARG A 25 9.45 4.90 6.51
CA ARG A 25 10.08 3.97 7.45
C ARG A 25 10.79 2.83 6.72
N LEU A 26 10.16 2.23 5.71
CA LEU A 26 10.72 1.10 4.98
C LEU A 26 11.89 1.49 4.07
N MET A 27 11.84 2.66 3.44
CA MET A 27 12.95 3.23 2.65
C MET A 27 14.19 3.49 3.52
N ILE A 28 14.00 4.01 4.74
CA ILE A 28 15.12 4.37 5.62
C ILE A 28 15.64 3.17 6.42
N GLN A 29 14.76 2.25 6.82
CA GLN A 29 15.10 1.07 7.64
C GLN A 29 15.15 -0.22 6.80
N GLY A 30 15.62 -0.14 5.54
CA GLY A 30 15.50 -1.18 4.51
C GLY A 30 15.87 -2.63 4.90
N ASN A 31 16.62 -2.84 5.98
CA ASN A 31 16.93 -4.18 6.51
C ASN A 31 15.77 -4.88 7.26
N SER A 32 14.70 -4.16 7.64
CA SER A 32 13.62 -4.75 8.45
C SER A 32 12.64 -5.62 7.65
N LEU A 33 12.42 -5.34 6.36
CA LEU A 33 11.38 -6.03 5.58
C LEU A 33 11.71 -7.51 5.32
N GLY A 34 12.98 -7.82 5.05
CA GLY A 34 13.44 -9.19 4.88
C GLY A 34 13.33 -10.02 6.16
N GLN A 35 13.34 -9.39 7.34
CA GLN A 35 13.19 -10.06 8.63
C GLN A 35 11.72 -10.34 8.97
N MET A 36 10.77 -9.58 8.38
CA MET A 36 9.33 -9.74 8.61
C MET A 36 8.69 -10.88 7.80
N GLY A 37 9.44 -11.56 6.94
CA GLY A 37 8.91 -12.67 6.15
C GLY A 37 8.07 -12.23 4.95
N LEU A 38 7.57 -13.22 4.20
CA LEU A 38 6.64 -13.03 3.08
C LEU A 38 5.33 -12.33 3.49
N ILE A 39 4.89 -12.52 4.73
CA ILE A 39 3.72 -11.81 5.28
C ILE A 39 4.02 -10.31 5.41
N GLY A 40 5.21 -9.94 5.88
CA GLY A 40 5.65 -8.54 5.92
C GLY A 40 5.68 -7.92 4.52
N VAL A 41 6.18 -8.67 3.53
CA VAL A 41 6.18 -8.25 2.12
C VAL A 41 4.75 -8.05 1.60
N PHE A 42 3.85 -9.00 1.87
CA PHE A 42 2.45 -8.89 1.47
C PHE A 42 1.77 -7.65 2.07
N ILE A 43 1.92 -7.44 3.38
CA ILE A 43 1.31 -6.30 4.08
C ILE A 43 1.92 -4.99 3.58
N ALA A 44 3.24 -4.94 3.40
CA ALA A 44 3.91 -3.76 2.85
C ALA A 44 3.44 -3.47 1.42
N ALA A 45 3.30 -4.48 0.58
CA ALA A 45 2.79 -4.33 -0.78
C ALA A 45 1.33 -3.88 -0.80
N LEU A 46 0.48 -4.43 0.07
CA LEU A 46 -0.92 -4.02 0.21
C LEU A 46 -1.04 -2.56 0.64
N LEU A 47 -0.34 -2.17 1.70
CA LEU A 47 -0.40 -0.80 2.22
C LEU A 47 0.23 0.19 1.23
N SER A 48 1.27 -0.22 0.51
CA SER A 48 1.90 0.63 -0.51
C SER A 48 1.00 0.97 -1.70
N HIS A 49 0.11 0.06 -2.07
CA HIS A 49 -0.83 0.26 -3.17
C HIS A 49 -2.18 0.76 -2.68
N LEU A 50 -2.38 0.88 -1.36
CA LEU A 50 -3.57 1.47 -0.76
C LEU A 50 -3.67 2.97 -1.01
N THR A 51 -2.58 3.63 -1.42
CA THR A 51 -2.57 5.07 -1.69
C THR A 51 -2.73 5.43 -3.15
N VAL A 52 -3.57 6.43 -3.39
CA VAL A 52 -3.67 7.12 -4.69
C VAL A 52 -2.33 7.80 -5.05
N VAL A 53 -1.62 8.30 -4.03
CA VAL A 53 -0.37 9.06 -4.16
C VAL A 53 0.79 8.09 -3.98
N ALA A 54 1.79 8.13 -4.89
CA ALA A 54 3.00 7.29 -4.87
C ALA A 54 2.84 5.80 -5.25
N ARG A 55 1.82 5.48 -6.06
CA ARG A 55 1.71 4.18 -6.75
C ARG A 55 3.04 3.84 -7.43
N ASP A 56 3.49 2.59 -7.27
CA ASP A 56 4.75 2.04 -7.80
C ASP A 56 6.07 2.55 -7.19
N MET A 57 6.08 3.59 -6.35
CA MET A 57 7.32 4.07 -5.71
C MET A 57 7.94 3.04 -4.76
N PHE A 58 7.19 2.00 -4.40
CA PHE A 58 7.62 0.92 -3.51
C PHE A 58 8.28 -0.23 -4.26
N MET A 59 8.18 -0.33 -5.60
CA MET A 59 8.80 -1.42 -6.35
C MET A 59 10.29 -1.62 -6.06
N PRO A 60 11.13 -0.56 -5.97
CA PRO A 60 12.55 -0.72 -5.67
C PRO A 60 12.83 -1.38 -4.30
N LEU A 61 11.89 -1.34 -3.35
CA LEU A 61 12.04 -1.97 -2.03
C LEU A 61 11.93 -3.49 -2.10
N PHE A 62 11.25 -4.03 -3.09
CA PHE A 62 11.03 -5.47 -3.21
C PHE A 62 12.11 -6.17 -4.05
N LEU A 63 12.80 -5.46 -4.95
CA LEU A 63 13.83 -6.05 -5.81
C LEU A 63 14.99 -6.70 -5.02
N PRO A 64 15.56 -6.07 -3.96
CA PRO A 64 16.64 -6.67 -3.20
C PRO A 64 16.22 -7.95 -2.47
N LEU A 65 14.94 -8.13 -2.16
CA LEU A 65 14.42 -9.31 -1.46
C LEU A 65 14.49 -10.58 -2.32
N ALA A 66 14.66 -10.47 -3.63
CA ALA A 66 14.89 -11.61 -4.52
C ALA A 66 16.23 -12.33 -4.24
N THR A 67 17.14 -11.71 -3.48
CA THR A 67 18.36 -12.36 -2.97
C THR A 67 18.09 -13.28 -1.77
N VAL A 68 16.96 -13.10 -1.08
CA VAL A 68 16.59 -13.84 0.13
C VAL A 68 15.45 -14.82 -0.14
N TYR A 69 14.47 -14.42 -0.95
CA TYR A 69 13.29 -15.23 -1.29
C TYR A 69 13.31 -15.66 -2.75
N HIS A 70 12.69 -16.81 -3.05
CA HIS A 70 12.49 -17.25 -4.43
C HIS A 70 11.65 -16.20 -5.19
N PRO A 71 12.11 -15.69 -6.36
CA PRO A 71 11.47 -14.57 -7.06
C PRO A 71 9.98 -14.78 -7.35
N VAL A 72 9.58 -16.00 -7.70
CA VAL A 72 8.18 -16.36 -7.97
C VAL A 72 7.30 -16.21 -6.73
N VAL A 73 7.77 -16.67 -5.57
CA VAL A 73 6.99 -16.62 -4.32
C VAL A 73 6.93 -15.17 -3.80
N LEU A 74 8.05 -14.46 -3.89
CA LEU A 74 8.13 -13.04 -3.58
C LEU A 74 7.17 -12.23 -4.45
N GLY A 75 7.20 -12.45 -5.76
CA GLY A 75 6.32 -11.80 -6.72
C GLY A 75 4.85 -12.14 -6.50
N ALA A 76 4.52 -13.39 -6.16
CA ALA A 76 3.16 -13.78 -5.83
C ALA A 76 2.65 -13.07 -4.57
N ALA A 77 3.45 -13.00 -3.50
CA ALA A 77 3.08 -12.33 -2.25
C ALA A 77 2.94 -10.82 -2.44
N ALA A 78 3.96 -10.18 -3.02
CA ALA A 78 3.94 -8.73 -3.28
C ALA A 78 2.84 -8.35 -4.29
N GLY A 79 2.72 -9.10 -5.38
CA GLY A 79 1.71 -8.85 -6.42
C GLY A 79 0.27 -9.01 -5.92
N THR A 80 -0.01 -10.04 -5.11
CA THR A 80 -1.35 -10.23 -4.54
C THR A 80 -1.68 -9.10 -3.56
N GLY A 81 -0.73 -8.72 -2.70
CA GLY A 81 -0.90 -7.60 -1.78
C GLY A 81 -1.19 -6.30 -2.53
N ALA A 82 -0.37 -6.00 -3.54
CA ALA A 82 -0.53 -4.84 -4.41
C ALA A 82 -1.89 -4.79 -5.10
N ALA A 83 -2.34 -5.90 -5.70
CA ALA A 83 -3.63 -5.98 -6.38
C ALA A 83 -4.81 -5.70 -5.43
N ILE A 84 -4.78 -6.25 -4.21
CA ILE A 84 -5.80 -5.96 -3.19
C ILE A 84 -5.76 -4.49 -2.78
N GLY A 85 -4.55 -3.94 -2.61
CA GLY A 85 -4.34 -2.52 -2.30
C GLY A 85 -5.00 -1.62 -3.34
N GLU A 86 -4.68 -1.83 -4.63
CA GLU A 86 -5.21 -1.02 -5.72
C GLU A 86 -6.74 -1.06 -5.80
N VAL A 87 -7.33 -2.26 -5.73
CA VAL A 87 -8.79 -2.42 -5.77
C VAL A 87 -9.45 -1.69 -4.60
N THR A 88 -8.85 -1.76 -3.42
CA THR A 88 -9.35 -1.06 -2.22
C THR A 88 -9.31 0.46 -2.42
N THR A 89 -8.24 0.98 -3.02
CA THR A 89 -8.11 2.41 -3.35
C THR A 89 -9.18 2.87 -4.34
N TYR A 90 -9.51 2.06 -5.34
CA TYR A 90 -10.61 2.35 -6.26
C TYR A 90 -11.95 2.46 -5.54
N PHE A 91 -12.27 1.53 -4.64
CA PHE A 91 -13.51 1.60 -3.84
C PHE A 91 -13.53 2.81 -2.90
N LEU A 92 -12.39 3.17 -2.31
CA LEU A 92 -12.27 4.40 -1.51
C LEU A 92 -12.54 5.65 -2.35
N GLY A 93 -11.96 5.73 -3.56
CA GLY A 93 -12.20 6.83 -4.49
C GLY A 93 -13.67 6.93 -4.94
N TRP A 94 -14.29 5.79 -5.25
CA TRP A 94 -15.71 5.72 -5.59
C TRP A 94 -16.60 6.22 -4.44
N GLY A 95 -16.32 5.80 -3.20
CA GLY A 95 -17.05 6.25 -2.01
C GLY A 95 -16.93 7.76 -1.75
N VAL A 96 -15.84 8.40 -2.17
CA VAL A 96 -15.73 9.86 -2.18
C VAL A 96 -16.66 10.45 -3.23
N ALA A 97 -16.62 9.97 -4.47
CA ALA A 97 -17.45 10.48 -5.55
C ALA A 97 -18.96 10.40 -5.22
N GLU A 98 -19.41 9.25 -4.72
CA GLU A 98 -20.81 9.02 -4.32
C GLU A 98 -21.25 9.91 -3.16
N SER A 99 -20.32 10.29 -2.28
CA SER A 99 -20.62 11.20 -1.16
C SER A 99 -20.76 12.68 -1.57
N MET A 100 -20.34 13.03 -2.78
CA MET A 100 -20.38 14.38 -3.36
C MET A 100 -21.57 14.62 -4.29
N THR A 101 -22.13 13.56 -4.88
CA THR A 101 -23.43 13.56 -5.60
C THR A 101 -24.61 13.55 -4.65
#